data_AF-A0A1Z8LN65-F1
#
_entry.id   AF-A0A1Z8LN65-F1
#
_cell.length_a   1.000
_cell.length_b   1.000
_cell.length_c   1.000
_cell.angle_alpha   90.00
_cell.angle_beta   90.00
_cell.angle_gamma   90.00
#
_symmetry.space_group_name_H-M   'P 1'
#
loop_
_entity.id
_entity.type
_entity.pdbx_description
1 polymer ?
#
loop_
_entity_poly.entity_id
_entity_poly.type
_entity_poly.pdbx_seq_one_letter_code
_entity_poly.pdbx_strand_id
1 'polypeptide(L)'
;MFKNLLLTIFLVLPMTANAHSPLVSSSPKNGETLGLSPTEIVMEFKSPAKLIKVVLTKPSDKQEKSLLGRFFGADNSGSVSLGTSFLMTINKRQVIPLPPLEQGRYSLAWRAVGGDGHVIKGELTFNIQGN
;
A
#
# COMPACT_ATOMS: atom_id res chain seq x y z
N MET A 1 -31.75 52.26 9.68
CA MET A 1 -31.95 50.79 9.66
C MET A 1 -31.05 50.18 8.59
N PHE A 2 -29.81 49.83 8.92
CA PHE A 2 -28.98 48.98 8.06
C PHE A 2 -28.22 48.02 8.97
N LYS A 3 -28.63 46.75 8.93
CA LYS A 3 -28.20 45.68 9.82
C LYS A 3 -27.35 44.73 8.99
N ASN A 4 -26.12 45.14 8.70
CA ASN A 4 -25.15 44.31 8.00
C ASN A 4 -24.29 43.60 9.05
N LEU A 5 -24.79 42.48 9.58
CA LEU A 5 -23.95 41.58 10.36
C LEU A 5 -23.23 40.65 9.39
N LEU A 6 -21.95 40.91 9.22
CA LEU A 6 -20.99 40.21 8.37
C LEU A 6 -21.02 38.71 8.68
N LEU A 7 -21.36 37.88 7.69
CA LEU A 7 -21.30 36.43 7.76
C LEU A 7 -19.84 36.00 7.63
N THR A 8 -19.13 35.84 8.75
CA THR A 8 -17.76 35.30 8.75
C THR A 8 -17.82 33.81 8.43
N ILE A 9 -17.58 33.45 7.17
CA ILE A 9 -17.42 32.07 6.74
C ILE A 9 -16.05 31.57 7.21
N PHE A 10 -16.03 30.60 8.13
CA PHE A 10 -14.79 29.98 8.59
C PHE A 10 -14.41 28.89 7.57
N LEU A 11 -13.53 29.23 6.64
CA LEU A 11 -13.02 28.31 5.63
C LEU A 11 -12.08 27.29 6.28
N VAL A 12 -12.62 26.16 6.73
CA VAL A 12 -11.83 24.98 7.08
C VAL A 12 -11.29 24.35 5.80
N LEU A 13 -10.08 24.76 5.41
CA LEU A 13 -9.31 24.03 4.42
C LEU A 13 -8.98 22.64 5.00
N PRO A 14 -9.25 21.53 4.29
CA PRO A 14 -8.77 20.24 4.74
C PRO A 14 -7.24 20.26 4.66
N MET A 15 -6.57 20.37 5.81
CA MET A 15 -5.19 19.94 5.92
C MET A 15 -5.18 18.46 5.57
N THR A 16 -4.66 18.12 4.40
CA THR A 16 -4.34 16.73 4.08
C THR A 16 -3.34 16.27 5.13
N ALA A 17 -3.81 15.58 6.16
CA ALA A 17 -2.97 15.00 7.20
C ALA A 17 -2.16 13.87 6.57
N ASN A 18 -1.01 14.23 5.98
CA ASN A 18 0.04 13.29 5.59
C ASN A 18 0.66 12.77 6.90
N ALA A 19 0.02 11.79 7.53
CA ALA A 19 0.58 11.06 8.65
C ALA A 19 1.74 10.20 8.13
N HIS A 20 2.87 10.89 7.93
CA HIS A 20 4.25 10.46 7.78
C HIS A 20 4.44 8.95 7.62
N SER A 21 4.08 8.42 6.45
CA SER A 21 4.34 7.01 6.14
C SER A 21 5.82 6.69 6.41
N PRO A 22 6.12 5.60 7.12
CA PRO A 22 7.49 5.15 7.33
C PRO A 22 8.11 4.59 6.03
N LEU A 23 7.29 4.33 5.01
CA LEU A 23 7.73 3.98 3.66
C LEU A 23 8.10 5.26 2.90
N VAL A 24 9.35 5.34 2.44
CA VAL A 24 9.92 6.45 1.66
C VAL A 24 9.52 6.32 0.19
N SER A 25 9.70 5.13 -0.38
CA SER A 25 9.44 4.86 -1.79
C SER A 25 9.17 3.39 -2.04
N SER A 26 8.63 3.10 -3.22
CA SER A 26 8.45 1.74 -3.71
C SER A 26 8.68 1.68 -5.22
N SER A 27 9.05 0.50 -5.69
CA SER A 27 9.08 0.13 -7.11
C SER A 27 8.35 -1.21 -7.24
N PRO A 28 7.19 -1.29 -7.90
CA PRO A 28 6.47 -0.19 -8.56
C PRO A 28 6.05 0.93 -7.58
N LYS A 29 5.93 2.15 -8.08
CA LYS A 29 5.38 3.30 -7.32
C LYS A 29 3.88 3.12 -7.11
N ASN A 30 3.34 3.75 -6.08
CA ASN A 30 1.90 3.68 -5.82
C ASN A 30 1.11 4.31 -6.97
N GLY A 31 0.18 3.56 -7.53
CA GLY A 31 -0.62 3.93 -8.70
C GLY A 31 0.11 3.78 -10.04
N GLU A 32 1.34 3.25 -10.07
CA GLU A 32 2.10 3.13 -11.31
C GLU A 32 1.45 2.16 -12.29
N THR A 33 1.54 2.48 -13.58
CA THR A 33 1.12 1.60 -14.67
C THR A 33 2.36 1.12 -15.41
N LEU A 34 2.50 -0.19 -15.49
CA LEU A 34 3.64 -0.89 -16.08
C LEU A 34 3.23 -1.51 -17.41
N GLY A 35 4.13 -1.47 -18.38
CA GLY A 35 3.96 -2.20 -19.64
C GLY A 35 4.19 -3.71 -19.49
N LEU A 36 5.01 -4.13 -18.52
CA LEU A 36 5.40 -5.52 -18.31
C LEU A 36 5.26 -5.91 -16.83
N SER A 37 5.12 -7.21 -16.59
CA SER A 37 5.10 -7.76 -15.23
C SER A 37 6.44 -7.48 -14.53
N PRO A 38 6.44 -6.84 -13.35
CA PRO A 38 7.64 -6.72 -12.53
C PRO A 38 8.04 -8.09 -11.96
N THR A 39 9.34 -8.30 -11.78
CA THR A 39 9.89 -9.52 -11.15
C THR A 39 9.98 -9.40 -9.63
N GLU A 40 9.91 -8.18 -9.10
CA GLU A 40 9.98 -7.90 -7.67
C GLU A 40 9.25 -6.60 -7.32
N ILE A 41 8.87 -6.48 -6.05
CA ILE A 41 8.51 -5.21 -5.43
C ILE A 41 9.61 -4.81 -4.47
N VAL A 42 10.14 -3.60 -4.63
CA VAL A 42 11.12 -3.00 -3.74
C VAL A 42 10.41 -1.96 -2.89
N MET A 43 10.66 -1.98 -1.58
CA MET A 43 10.14 -1.02 -0.62
C MET A 43 11.29 -0.43 0.20
N GLU A 44 11.39 0.90 0.24
CA GLU A 44 12.41 1.60 1.01
C GLU A 44 11.76 2.26 2.24
N PHE A 45 12.19 1.88 3.44
CA PHE A 45 11.72 2.45 4.70
C PHE A 45 12.69 3.52 5.23
N LYS A 46 12.15 4.51 5.96
CA LYS A 46 12.95 5.58 6.61
C LYS A 46 13.98 5.00 7.60
N SER A 47 13.56 3.96 8.31
CA SER A 47 14.34 3.21 9.30
C SER A 47 14.17 1.71 9.06
N PRO A 48 15.11 0.85 9.51
CA PRO A 48 14.97 -0.59 9.33
C PRO A 48 13.65 -1.10 9.90
N ALA A 49 12.95 -1.91 9.12
CA ALA A 49 11.66 -2.48 9.50
C ALA A 49 11.64 -3.97 9.16
N LYS A 50 10.94 -4.76 9.98
CA LYS A 50 10.72 -6.19 9.77
C LYS A 50 9.37 -6.41 9.11
N LEU A 51 9.34 -6.89 7.87
CA LEU A 51 8.07 -7.32 7.27
C LEU A 51 7.55 -8.57 8.00
N ILE A 52 6.33 -8.51 8.49
CA ILE A 52 5.70 -9.62 9.21
C ILE A 52 4.51 -10.21 8.45
N LYS A 53 3.95 -9.46 7.50
CA LYS A 53 2.90 -9.95 6.60
C LYS A 53 2.87 -9.13 5.32
N VAL A 54 2.74 -9.79 4.18
CA VAL A 54 2.56 -9.18 2.87
C VAL A 54 1.55 -10.02 2.11
N VAL A 55 0.58 -9.37 1.47
CA VAL A 55 -0.44 -10.02 0.65
C VAL A 55 -0.60 -9.21 -0.62
N LEU A 56 -0.40 -9.88 -1.76
CA LEU A 56 -0.69 -9.31 -3.08
C LEU A 56 -2.04 -9.84 -3.55
N THR A 57 -2.88 -8.96 -4.07
CA THR A 57 -4.21 -9.31 -4.60
C THR A 57 -4.41 -8.71 -5.97
N LYS A 58 -5.13 -9.44 -6.83
CA LYS A 58 -5.71 -8.94 -8.08
C LYS A 58 -7.21 -8.72 -7.82
N PRO A 59 -7.66 -7.52 -7.42
CA PRO A 59 -9.08 -7.26 -7.21
C PRO A 59 -9.87 -7.56 -8.49
N SER A 60 -10.93 -8.36 -8.36
CA SER A 60 -11.93 -8.54 -9.39
C SER A 60 -13.02 -7.49 -9.20
N ASP A 61 -13.61 -7.02 -10.30
CA ASP A 61 -14.64 -5.96 -10.39
C ASP A 61 -15.81 -6.10 -9.39
N LYS A 62 -16.03 -7.31 -8.86
CA LYS A 62 -17.15 -7.62 -7.95
C LYS A 62 -16.85 -7.51 -6.44
N GLN A 63 -15.68 -7.02 -6.01
CA GLN A 63 -15.36 -6.96 -4.57
C GLN A 63 -14.72 -5.63 -4.14
N GLU A 64 -15.55 -4.62 -3.88
CA GLU A 64 -15.17 -3.40 -3.15
C GLU A 64 -15.11 -3.61 -1.62
N LYS A 65 -14.60 -4.77 -1.16
CA LYS A 65 -14.30 -4.92 0.27
C LYS A 65 -12.98 -4.21 0.58
N SER A 66 -12.92 -3.50 1.71
CA SER A 66 -11.70 -2.88 2.22
C SER A 66 -10.54 -3.88 2.20
N LEU A 67 -9.49 -3.59 1.43
CA LEU A 67 -8.35 -4.48 1.21
C LEU A 67 -7.59 -4.75 2.52
N LEU A 68 -7.54 -3.77 3.41
CA LEU A 68 -7.07 -3.97 4.79
C LEU A 68 -8.00 -4.89 5.59
N GLY A 69 -9.32 -4.80 5.40
CA GLY A 69 -10.28 -5.75 6.00
C GLY A 69 -10.01 -7.19 5.55
N ARG A 70 -9.71 -7.41 4.27
CA ARG A 70 -9.33 -8.72 3.72
C ARG A 70 -7.98 -9.21 4.22
N PHE A 71 -7.02 -8.30 4.39
CA PHE A 71 -5.71 -8.58 4.97
C PHE A 71 -5.78 -9.03 6.44
N PHE A 72 -6.80 -8.62 7.19
CA PHE A 72 -7.05 -9.07 8.57
C PHE A 72 -8.14 -10.15 8.68
N GLY A 73 -8.89 -10.40 7.60
CA GLY A 73 -9.97 -11.39 7.52
C GLY A 73 -9.55 -12.72 6.88
N ALA A 74 -10.52 -13.62 6.73
CA ALA A 74 -10.32 -14.97 6.19
C ALA A 74 -10.56 -15.08 4.66
N ASP A 75 -10.89 -13.98 3.96
CA ASP A 75 -11.24 -13.98 2.53
C ASP A 75 -10.05 -13.67 1.60
N ASN A 76 -9.24 -14.68 1.37
CA ASN A 76 -8.08 -14.62 0.46
C ASN A 76 -8.42 -14.67 -1.04
N SER A 77 -9.67 -14.40 -1.44
CA SER A 77 -10.13 -14.52 -2.84
C SER A 77 -9.36 -13.60 -3.81
N GLY A 78 -8.66 -14.15 -4.80
CA GLY A 78 -7.82 -13.34 -5.71
C GLY A 78 -6.46 -12.92 -5.12
N SER A 79 -5.99 -13.59 -4.08
CA SER A 79 -4.61 -13.43 -3.59
C SER A 79 -3.63 -14.14 -4.52
N VAL A 80 -2.51 -13.48 -4.80
CA VAL A 80 -1.37 -14.05 -5.52
C VAL A 80 -0.44 -14.69 -4.51
N SER A 81 -0.02 -15.93 -4.77
CA SER A 81 0.93 -16.64 -3.90
C SER A 81 2.31 -15.98 -3.97
N LEU A 82 2.85 -15.62 -2.81
CA LEU A 82 4.21 -15.08 -2.66
C LEU A 82 5.03 -16.03 -1.79
N GLY A 83 6.34 -16.06 -2.04
CA GLY A 83 7.27 -16.68 -1.09
C GLY A 83 7.26 -15.96 0.26
N THR A 84 7.83 -16.58 1.29
CA THR A 84 7.91 -16.00 2.65
C THR A 84 9.34 -15.65 3.07
N SER A 85 10.33 -15.88 2.20
CA SER A 85 11.76 -15.70 2.49
C SER A 85 12.14 -14.27 2.86
N PHE A 86 11.41 -13.27 2.37
CA PHE A 86 11.61 -11.86 2.72
C PHE A 86 10.97 -11.45 4.04
N LEU A 87 10.13 -12.30 4.65
CA LEU A 87 9.51 -12.03 5.94
C LEU A 87 10.51 -12.21 7.08
N MET A 88 10.19 -11.60 8.22
CA MET A 88 10.93 -11.67 9.48
C MET A 88 12.38 -11.17 9.44
N THR A 89 12.79 -10.56 8.33
CA THR A 89 14.11 -9.93 8.19
C THR A 89 14.00 -8.41 8.37
N ILE A 90 14.85 -7.85 9.23
CA ILE A 90 14.92 -6.41 9.49
C ILE A 90 15.84 -5.77 8.46
N ASN A 91 15.30 -4.91 7.60
CA ASN A 91 16.06 -4.13 6.63
C ASN A 91 15.37 -2.79 6.34
N LYS A 92 16.14 -1.80 5.86
CA LYS A 92 15.58 -0.57 5.28
C LYS A 92 15.00 -0.82 3.90
N ARG A 93 15.75 -1.53 3.06
CA ARG A 93 15.32 -1.97 1.73
C ARG A 93 14.76 -3.38 1.81
N GLN A 94 13.47 -3.53 1.52
CA GLN A 94 12.78 -4.81 1.44
C GLN A 94 12.55 -5.18 -0.01
N VAL A 95 12.87 -6.42 -0.38
CA VAL A 95 12.67 -6.96 -1.73
C VAL A 95 11.72 -8.14 -1.65
N ILE A 96 10.62 -8.05 -2.40
CA ILE A 96 9.57 -9.06 -2.46
C ILE A 96 9.60 -9.65 -3.87
N PRO A 97 10.15 -10.85 -4.07
CA PRO A 97 10.08 -11.52 -5.37
C PRO A 97 8.64 -11.78 -5.78
N LEU A 98 8.35 -11.58 -7.07
CA LEU A 98 7.03 -11.81 -7.65
C LEU A 98 7.05 -12.97 -8.64
N PRO A 99 5.99 -13.81 -8.67
CA PRO A 99 5.76 -14.67 -9.82
C PRO A 99 5.36 -13.82 -11.04
N PRO A 100 5.39 -14.39 -12.26
CA PRO A 100 4.82 -13.73 -13.43
C PRO A 100 3.36 -13.30 -13.18
N LEU A 101 3.07 -12.03 -13.41
CA LEU A 101 1.75 -11.44 -13.23
C LEU A 101 1.09 -11.19 -14.59
N GLU A 102 -0.21 -11.48 -14.67
CA GLU A 102 -1.02 -11.16 -15.83
C GLU A 102 -1.35 -9.66 -15.89
N GLN A 103 -1.94 -9.22 -16.99
CA GLN A 103 -2.52 -7.89 -17.10
C GLN A 103 -3.61 -7.67 -16.04
N GLY A 104 -3.68 -6.45 -15.52
CA GLY A 104 -4.68 -6.00 -14.57
C GLY A 104 -4.12 -5.18 -13.41
N ARG A 105 -5.05 -4.75 -12.54
CA ARG A 105 -4.74 -3.98 -11.33
C ARG A 105 -4.40 -4.91 -10.17
N TYR A 106 -3.37 -4.54 -9.43
CA TYR A 106 -2.89 -5.24 -8.25
C TYR A 106 -2.87 -4.30 -7.04
N SER A 107 -3.12 -4.87 -5.86
CA SER A 107 -2.89 -4.21 -4.58
C SER A 107 -2.05 -5.09 -3.65
N LEU A 108 -1.01 -4.49 -3.08
CA LEU A 108 -0.11 -5.05 -2.10
C LEU A 108 -0.40 -4.43 -0.74
N ALA A 109 -1.00 -5.20 0.16
CA ALA A 109 -1.13 -4.83 1.56
C ALA A 109 0.04 -5.40 2.36
N TRP A 110 0.61 -4.60 3.26
CA TRP A 110 1.77 -5.01 4.05
C TRP A 110 1.67 -4.58 5.51
N ARG A 111 2.38 -5.32 6.36
CA ARG A 111 2.58 -5.02 7.77
C ARG A 111 4.03 -5.25 8.15
N ALA A 112 4.58 -4.28 8.88
CA ALA A 112 5.93 -4.33 9.38
C ALA A 112 5.99 -3.92 10.86
N VAL A 113 7.10 -4.25 11.50
CA VAL A 113 7.48 -3.78 12.83
C VAL A 113 8.73 -2.94 12.69
N GLY A 114 8.68 -1.67 13.12
CA GLY A 114 9.85 -0.80 13.16
C GLY A 114 10.87 -1.28 14.22
N GLY A 115 12.11 -0.77 14.14
CA GLY A 115 13.13 -1.05 15.16
C GLY A 115 12.74 -0.64 16.59
N ASP A 116 11.78 0.28 16.72
CA ASP A 116 11.17 0.76 17.97
C ASP A 116 10.03 -0.14 18.48
N GLY A 117 9.68 -1.21 17.76
CA GLY A 117 8.62 -2.15 18.13
C GLY A 117 7.23 -1.72 17.68
N HIS A 118 7.06 -0.54 17.08
CA HIS A 118 5.75 -0.12 16.58
C HIS A 118 5.35 -0.89 15.32
N VAL A 119 4.09 -1.31 15.29
CA VAL A 119 3.50 -1.96 14.11
C VAL A 119 3.06 -0.90 13.12
N ILE A 120 3.61 -0.98 11.92
CA ILE A 120 3.27 -0.11 10.79
C ILE A 120 2.58 -0.94 9.70
N LYS A 121 1.66 -0.31 8.98
CA LYS A 121 0.90 -0.93 7.90
C LYS A 121 0.79 0.03 6.73
N GLY A 122 0.59 -0.51 5.55
CA GLY A 122 0.33 0.28 4.37
C GLY A 122 -0.17 -0.56 3.21
N GLU A 123 -0.47 0.15 2.13
CA GLU A 123 -0.99 -0.42 0.90
C GLU A 123 -0.33 0.27 -0.28
N LEU A 124 -0.06 -0.51 -1.33
CA LEU A 124 0.49 -0.07 -2.59
C LEU A 124 -0.38 -0.64 -3.72
N THR A 125 -0.70 0.17 -4.73
CA THR A 125 -1.40 -0.29 -5.93
C THR A 125 -0.53 -0.10 -7.17
N PHE A 126 -0.69 -0.96 -8.16
CA PHE A 126 -0.08 -0.80 -9.50
C PHE A 126 -0.92 -1.53 -10.55
N ASN A 127 -0.75 -1.20 -11.82
CA ASN A 127 -1.46 -1.80 -12.94
C ASN A 127 -0.49 -2.34 -13.99
N ILE A 128 -0.80 -3.48 -14.59
CA ILE A 128 -0.06 -4.04 -15.72
C ILE A 128 -0.98 -3.93 -16.94
N GLN A 129 -0.64 -3.05 -17.88
CA GLN A 129 -1.39 -2.93 -19.14
C GLN A 129 -1.12 -4.10 -20.07
N GLY A 130 0.10 -4.65 -20.02
CA GLY A 130 0.60 -5.55 -21.05
C GLY A 130 0.77 -4.83 -22.39
N ASN A 131 1.62 -5.38 -23.23
CA ASN A 131 1.98 -4.79 -24.51
C ASN A 131 1.18 -5.42 -25.65
#